data_AF-A0A8H8A2U9-F1
#
_entry.id   AF-A0A8H8A2U9-F1
#
_cell.length_a   1.000
_cell.length_b   1.000
_cell.length_c   1.000
_cell.angle_alpha   90.00
_cell.angle_beta   90.00
_cell.angle_gamma   90.00
#
_symmetry.space_group_name_H-M   'P 1'
#
loop_
_entity.id
_entity.type
_entity.pdbx_description
1 polymer ?
#
loop_
_entity_poly.entity_id
_entity_poly.type
_entity_poly.pdbx_seq_one_letter_code
_entity_poly.pdbx_strand_id
1 'polypeptide(L)'
;MVYSSHKGKWYFDKEDFKHTPSVSDGWSLEKEQIDRGKGVNFIIQVGARLKLPQLTLSTAAVFLHRFYMRFSLAKYHYYVIEIAATCILLATKVEESCRKLRNIIIACAKVGQKNPNLIIDEQSKEYWRWRDVIIYNEEILLEALCFDLTIDHPYKDLLRYIKHFGGEQNTAKSAWAFVNDSIRTAIPVIYQPHIIAAAAFYFGAKHTSAVINSVGNKSWWEIINIDINEIEDVCKIMTSLYESIPIRGSNPTFQPNIAKISAQNTCNQLTNQEKELYYNQNKGVKRKSENSTLESKKTENNKEIYNNFKNEQNIKKQKQ
;
A
#
# COMPACT_ATOMS: atom_id res chain seq x y z
N MET A 1 17.75 8.87 -21.98
CA MET A 1 17.10 10.15 -21.66
C MET A 1 17.13 10.30 -20.15
N VAL A 2 17.66 11.40 -19.64
CA VAL A 2 17.68 11.70 -18.20
C VAL A 2 16.33 12.35 -17.90
N TYR A 3 15.37 11.58 -17.37
CA TYR A 3 14.14 12.17 -16.86
C TYR A 3 14.52 13.14 -15.75
N SER A 4 14.22 14.42 -15.95
CA SER A 4 14.50 15.48 -14.97
C SER A 4 13.56 15.32 -13.79
N SER A 5 13.91 14.41 -12.88
CA SER A 5 13.42 14.41 -11.50
C SER A 5 13.77 15.77 -10.92
N HIS A 6 12.83 16.71 -10.96
CA HIS A 6 12.97 17.97 -10.28
C HIS A 6 13.07 17.66 -8.77
N LYS A 7 14.30 17.64 -8.26
CA LYS A 7 14.67 17.46 -6.84
C LYS A 7 14.33 16.09 -6.24
N GLY A 8 14.93 15.00 -6.72
CA GLY A 8 14.98 13.74 -5.97
C GLY A 8 13.61 13.16 -5.60
N LYS A 9 12.57 13.49 -6.37
CA LYS A 9 11.19 13.05 -6.16
C LYS A 9 10.87 11.93 -7.15
N TRP A 10 10.28 10.85 -6.65
CA TRP A 10 9.83 9.67 -7.41
C TRP A 10 8.43 9.82 -7.99
N TYR A 11 8.01 11.06 -8.24
CA TYR A 11 6.71 11.39 -8.80
C TYR A 11 6.95 11.92 -10.20
N PHE A 12 6.36 11.25 -11.17
CA PHE A 12 6.53 11.53 -12.60
C PHE A 12 5.26 12.18 -13.13
N ASP A 13 5.44 13.16 -14.00
CA ASP A 13 4.32 13.82 -14.64
C ASP A 13 3.55 12.82 -15.53
N LYS A 14 2.25 13.07 -15.72
CA LYS A 14 1.39 12.19 -16.54
C LYS A 14 1.90 12.07 -17.98
N GLU A 15 2.49 13.14 -18.52
CA GLU A 15 3.08 13.11 -19.86
C GLU A 15 4.35 12.27 -19.89
N ASP A 16 5.24 12.38 -18.89
CA ASP A 16 6.42 11.51 -18.77
C ASP A 16 6.02 10.04 -18.64
N PHE A 17 4.95 9.75 -17.90
CA PHE A 17 4.41 8.40 -17.74
C PHE A 17 3.88 7.80 -19.06
N LYS A 18 3.49 8.62 -20.05
CA LYS A 18 3.14 8.10 -21.39
C LYS A 18 4.36 7.67 -22.20
N HIS A 19 5.55 8.13 -21.80
CA HIS A 19 6.81 7.88 -22.50
C HIS A 19 7.79 7.10 -21.61
N THR A 20 7.33 6.03 -20.97
CA THR A 20 8.20 5.14 -20.18
C THR A 20 9.29 4.50 -21.06
N PRO A 21 10.34 3.92 -20.44
CA PRO A 21 11.32 3.12 -21.16
C PRO A 21 10.70 1.95 -21.94
N SER A 22 9.68 1.29 -21.39
CA SER A 22 8.96 0.20 -22.07
C SER A 22 8.24 0.67 -23.32
N VAL A 23 7.58 1.83 -23.26
CA VAL A 23 6.91 2.43 -24.42
C VAL A 23 7.92 2.85 -25.48
N SER A 24 9.06 3.40 -25.05
CA SER A 24 10.16 3.78 -25.95
C SER A 24 10.74 2.58 -26.72
N ASP A 25 10.72 1.39 -26.11
CA ASP A 25 11.13 0.13 -26.74
C ASP A 25 9.98 -0.60 -27.49
N GLY A 26 8.83 0.06 -27.70
CA GLY A 26 7.75 -0.41 -28.57
C GLY A 26 6.61 -1.18 -27.88
N TRP A 27 6.53 -1.20 -26.55
CA TRP A 27 5.33 -1.70 -25.87
C TRP A 27 4.21 -0.64 -25.83
N SER A 28 2.96 -1.09 -25.83
CA SER A 28 1.84 -0.19 -25.50
C SER A 28 1.80 0.07 -24.01
N LEU A 29 1.36 1.28 -23.62
CA LEU A 29 1.19 1.65 -22.21
C LEU A 29 0.22 0.70 -21.49
N GLU A 30 -0.84 0.27 -22.17
CA GLU A 30 -1.80 -0.71 -21.64
C GLU A 30 -1.12 -2.06 -21.31
N LYS A 31 -0.30 -2.57 -22.22
CA LYS A 31 0.44 -3.83 -22.00
C LYS A 31 1.40 -3.71 -20.83
N GLU A 32 2.12 -2.59 -20.72
CA GLU A 32 2.98 -2.31 -19.58
C GLU A 32 2.19 -2.28 -18.26
N GLN A 33 1.04 -1.61 -18.21
CA GLN A 33 0.21 -1.55 -17.01
C GLN A 33 -0.30 -2.94 -16.60
N ILE A 34 -0.73 -3.76 -17.56
CA ILE A 34 -1.15 -5.14 -17.31
C ILE A 34 0.00 -5.95 -16.69
N ASP A 35 1.21 -5.84 -17.22
CA ASP A 35 2.36 -6.61 -16.73
C ASP A 35 2.85 -6.11 -15.37
N ARG A 36 2.88 -4.79 -15.13
CA ARG A 36 3.09 -4.21 -13.78
C ARG A 36 2.05 -4.76 -12.79
N GLY A 37 0.77 -4.80 -13.18
CA GLY A 37 -0.31 -5.37 -12.39
C GLY A 37 -0.11 -6.86 -12.06
N LYS A 38 0.39 -7.67 -13.02
CA LYS A 38 0.78 -9.07 -12.76
C LYS A 38 1.90 -9.17 -11.74
N GLY A 39 2.89 -8.28 -11.81
CA GLY A 39 3.96 -8.18 -10.82
C GLY A 39 3.46 -7.89 -9.42
N VAL A 40 2.64 -6.85 -9.27
CA VAL A 40 2.04 -6.51 -7.97
C VAL A 40 1.15 -7.64 -7.44
N ASN A 41 0.39 -8.29 -8.31
CA ASN A 41 -0.41 -9.45 -7.90
C ASN A 41 0.47 -10.61 -7.41
N PHE A 42 1.62 -10.86 -8.05
CA PHE A 42 2.60 -11.82 -7.56
C PHE A 42 3.13 -11.44 -6.17
N ILE A 43 3.47 -10.16 -5.94
CA ILE A 43 3.89 -9.63 -4.62
C ILE A 43 2.85 -9.95 -3.56
N ILE A 44 1.57 -9.67 -3.83
CA ILE A 44 0.47 -9.91 -2.89
C ILE A 44 0.32 -11.41 -2.59
N GLN A 45 0.42 -12.28 -3.59
CA GLN A 45 0.26 -13.72 -3.43
C GLN A 45 1.41 -14.38 -2.66
N VAL A 46 2.65 -13.92 -2.88
CA VAL A 46 3.82 -14.35 -2.11
C VAL A 46 3.75 -13.77 -0.70
N GLY A 47 3.39 -12.50 -0.57
CA GLY A 47 3.18 -11.82 0.70
C GLY A 47 2.20 -12.51 1.62
N ALA A 48 1.05 -12.93 1.08
CA ALA A 48 0.05 -13.70 1.82
C ALA A 48 0.61 -15.03 2.35
N ARG A 49 1.41 -15.75 1.54
CA ARG A 49 2.06 -17.01 1.96
C ARG A 49 3.11 -16.80 3.04
N LEU A 50 3.85 -15.71 2.97
CA LEU A 50 4.88 -15.33 3.95
C LEU A 50 4.31 -14.60 5.17
N LYS A 51 3.00 -14.33 5.18
CA LYS A 51 2.29 -13.53 6.20
C LYS A 51 3.00 -12.19 6.41
N LEU A 52 3.29 -11.49 5.31
CA LEU A 52 3.90 -10.15 5.37
C LEU A 52 2.83 -9.10 5.69
N PRO A 53 3.17 -8.05 6.46
CA PRO A 53 2.28 -6.92 6.67
C PRO A 53 1.95 -6.21 5.35
N GLN A 54 0.75 -5.61 5.28
CA GLN A 54 0.31 -4.84 4.11
C GLN A 54 1.27 -3.69 3.76
N LEU A 55 1.88 -3.06 4.78
CA LEU A 55 2.87 -1.99 4.58
C LEU A 55 4.05 -2.50 3.73
N THR A 56 4.61 -3.66 4.06
CA THR A 56 5.68 -4.31 3.28
C THR A 56 5.27 -4.62 1.85
N LEU A 57 4.02 -5.01 1.61
CA LEU A 57 3.52 -5.24 0.26
C LEU A 57 3.40 -3.93 -0.54
N SER A 58 2.96 -2.86 0.12
CA SER A 58 2.92 -1.53 -0.48
C SER A 58 4.32 -1.05 -0.85
N THR A 59 5.31 -1.21 0.03
CA THR A 59 6.71 -0.83 -0.22
C THR A 59 7.28 -1.61 -1.41
N ALA A 60 7.08 -2.93 -1.45
CA ALA A 60 7.51 -3.77 -2.56
C ALA A 60 6.85 -3.37 -3.90
N ALA A 61 5.56 -3.04 -3.89
CA ALA A 61 4.86 -2.58 -5.09
C ALA A 61 5.38 -1.22 -5.58
N VAL A 62 5.69 -0.29 -4.67
CA VAL A 62 6.29 1.01 -5.03
C VAL A 62 7.68 0.81 -5.65
N PHE A 63 8.51 -0.07 -5.08
CA PHE A 63 9.81 -0.40 -5.68
C PHE A 63 9.68 -0.96 -7.10
N LEU A 64 8.73 -1.86 -7.33
CA LEU A 64 8.45 -2.39 -8.66
C LEU A 64 8.06 -1.27 -9.63
N HIS A 65 7.16 -0.37 -9.23
CA HIS A 65 6.72 0.72 -10.09
C HIS A 65 7.84 1.72 -10.38
N ARG A 66 8.67 2.07 -9.40
CA ARG A 66 9.84 2.94 -9.55
C ARG A 66 10.88 2.30 -10.49
N PHE A 67 11.13 1.00 -10.36
CA PHE A 67 12.06 0.26 -11.21
C PHE A 67 11.72 0.40 -12.69
N TYR A 68 10.45 0.16 -13.05
CA TYR A 68 10.00 0.23 -14.45
C TYR A 68 9.82 1.66 -14.99
N MET A 69 10.03 2.70 -14.17
CA MET A 69 10.21 4.07 -14.69
C MET A 69 11.61 4.29 -15.26
N ARG A 70 12.55 3.37 -15.05
CA ARG A 70 13.93 3.45 -15.53
C ARG A 70 14.34 2.28 -16.41
N PHE A 71 13.74 1.11 -16.18
CA PHE A 71 13.99 -0.09 -16.95
C PHE A 71 12.79 -0.45 -17.82
N SER A 72 13.08 -0.98 -19.00
CA SER A 72 12.08 -1.43 -19.95
C SER A 72 11.65 -2.87 -19.70
N LEU A 73 10.35 -3.11 -19.75
CA LEU A 73 9.75 -4.46 -19.75
C LEU A 73 10.01 -5.22 -21.05
N ALA A 74 10.35 -4.51 -22.13
CA ALA A 74 10.48 -5.06 -23.47
C ALA A 74 11.88 -5.62 -23.76
N LYS A 75 12.91 -4.90 -23.34
CA LYS A 75 14.31 -5.12 -23.74
C LYS A 75 15.06 -6.10 -22.86
N TYR A 76 14.49 -6.40 -21.70
CA TYR A 76 15.01 -7.38 -20.79
C TYR A 76 13.87 -8.33 -20.45
N HIS A 77 14.04 -9.62 -20.74
CA HIS A 77 13.23 -10.65 -20.12
C HIS A 77 13.55 -10.78 -18.61
N TYR A 78 13.73 -9.67 -17.89
CA TYR A 78 13.52 -9.63 -16.45
C TYR A 78 12.02 -9.86 -16.27
N TYR A 79 11.64 -11.13 -16.15
CA TYR A 79 10.26 -11.49 -15.93
C TYR A 79 9.78 -10.65 -14.76
N VAL A 80 8.68 -9.91 -14.94
CA VAL A 80 8.16 -8.99 -13.90
C VAL A 80 8.07 -9.66 -12.53
N ILE A 81 7.83 -10.96 -12.55
CA ILE A 81 7.78 -11.86 -11.40
C ILE A 81 9.13 -11.94 -10.64
N GLU A 82 10.26 -11.96 -11.34
CA GLU A 82 11.62 -12.04 -10.77
C GLU A 82 12.03 -10.73 -10.09
N ILE A 83 11.77 -9.59 -10.73
CA ILE A 83 11.96 -8.29 -10.09
C ILE A 83 11.01 -8.15 -8.91
N ALA A 84 9.74 -8.55 -9.05
CA ALA A 84 8.77 -8.55 -7.96
C ALA A 84 9.24 -9.40 -6.75
N ALA A 85 9.82 -10.58 -6.99
CA ALA A 85 10.42 -11.40 -5.92
C ALA A 85 11.55 -10.67 -5.19
N THR A 86 12.39 -9.97 -5.94
CA THR A 86 13.49 -9.17 -5.42
C THR A 86 12.99 -7.96 -4.62
N CYS A 87 11.94 -7.28 -5.11
CA CYS A 87 11.27 -6.20 -4.38
C CYS A 87 10.73 -6.66 -3.02
N ILE A 88 10.22 -7.90 -2.92
CA ILE A 88 9.78 -8.46 -1.64
C ILE A 88 10.95 -8.64 -0.69
N LEU A 89 12.06 -9.23 -1.15
CA LEU A 89 13.26 -9.40 -0.33
C LEU A 89 13.70 -8.05 0.23
N LEU A 90 13.85 -7.04 -0.64
CA LEU A 90 14.30 -5.71 -0.26
C LEU A 90 13.31 -5.03 0.69
N ALA A 91 12.01 -5.05 0.39
CA ALA A 91 10.98 -4.45 1.24
C ALA A 91 10.91 -5.08 2.63
N THR A 92 11.13 -6.40 2.75
CA THR A 92 11.16 -7.04 4.08
C THR A 92 12.32 -6.59 4.94
N LYS A 93 13.45 -6.22 4.32
CA LYS A 93 14.60 -5.61 5.02
C LYS A 93 14.26 -4.19 5.45
N VAL A 94 13.73 -3.38 4.54
CA VAL A 94 13.39 -1.95 4.78
C VAL A 94 12.33 -1.77 5.86
N GLU A 95 11.29 -2.62 5.86
CA GLU A 95 10.16 -2.51 6.80
C GLU A 95 10.37 -3.32 8.10
N GLU A 96 11.59 -3.81 8.35
CA GLU A 96 11.93 -4.62 9.53
C GLU A 96 11.02 -5.86 9.69
N SER A 97 10.52 -6.39 8.57
CA SER A 97 9.64 -7.56 8.49
C SER A 97 10.35 -8.77 7.86
N CYS A 98 11.67 -8.85 8.10
CA CYS A 98 12.58 -9.82 7.50
C CYS A 98 12.04 -11.26 7.53
N ARG A 99 12.32 -12.00 6.45
CA ARG A 99 12.09 -13.45 6.34
C ARG A 99 13.39 -14.10 5.89
N LYS A 100 13.62 -15.36 6.28
CA LYS A 100 14.75 -16.14 5.76
C LYS A 100 14.64 -16.22 4.23
N LEU A 101 15.74 -15.97 3.53
CA LEU A 101 15.79 -16.01 2.06
C LEU A 101 15.20 -17.31 1.49
N ARG A 102 15.53 -18.44 2.12
CA ARG A 102 14.94 -19.76 1.82
C ARG A 102 13.41 -19.74 1.74
N ASN A 103 12.74 -19.14 2.71
CA ASN A 103 11.27 -19.11 2.76
C ASN A 103 10.71 -18.22 1.64
N ILE A 104 11.38 -17.10 1.35
CA ILE A 104 11.03 -16.20 0.24
C ILE A 104 11.13 -16.95 -1.08
N ILE A 105 12.23 -17.67 -1.33
CA ILE A 105 12.44 -18.47 -2.53
C ILE A 105 11.34 -19.51 -2.71
N ILE A 106 11.07 -20.32 -1.67
CA ILE A 106 10.04 -21.36 -1.73
C ILE A 106 8.66 -20.76 -2.03
N ALA A 107 8.33 -19.63 -1.39
CA ALA A 107 7.07 -18.93 -1.64
C ALA A 107 6.99 -18.39 -3.08
N CYS A 108 8.05 -17.77 -3.58
CA CYS A 108 8.13 -17.24 -4.95
C CYS A 108 7.95 -18.34 -5.98
N ALA A 109 8.65 -19.47 -5.82
CA ALA A 109 8.57 -20.59 -6.73
C ALA A 109 7.17 -21.24 -6.75
N LYS A 110 6.55 -21.45 -5.58
CA LYS A 110 5.16 -21.94 -5.48
C LYS A 110 4.16 -21.04 -6.21
N VAL A 111 4.30 -19.72 -6.07
CA VAL A 111 3.41 -18.75 -6.72
C VAL A 111 3.70 -18.66 -8.21
N GLY A 112 4.98 -18.63 -8.60
CA GLY A 112 5.44 -18.49 -9.99
C GLY A 112 5.00 -19.67 -10.85
N GLN A 113 5.06 -20.88 -10.31
CA GLN A 113 4.58 -22.10 -10.97
C GLN A 113 3.07 -22.33 -10.80
N LYS A 114 2.37 -21.45 -10.08
CA LYS A 114 0.93 -21.59 -9.75
C LYS A 114 0.58 -22.93 -9.11
N ASN A 115 1.53 -23.53 -8.39
CA ASN A 115 1.38 -24.82 -7.72
C ASN A 115 1.61 -24.68 -6.21
N PRO A 116 0.52 -24.56 -5.40
CA PRO A 116 0.63 -24.41 -3.94
C PRO A 116 1.28 -25.62 -3.24
N ASN A 117 1.10 -26.81 -3.80
CA ASN A 117 1.55 -28.08 -3.23
C ASN A 117 2.97 -28.47 -3.69
N LEU A 118 3.62 -27.60 -4.47
CA LEU A 118 4.97 -27.83 -4.95
C LEU A 118 5.94 -28.00 -3.77
N ILE A 119 6.60 -29.14 -3.71
CA ILE A 119 7.66 -29.40 -2.73
C ILE A 119 8.96 -28.98 -3.39
N ILE A 120 9.67 -28.04 -2.74
CA ILE A 120 10.93 -27.50 -3.23
C ILE A 120 11.99 -27.86 -2.23
N ASP A 121 12.93 -28.67 -2.67
CA ASP A 121 14.14 -28.97 -1.93
C ASP A 121 15.20 -27.90 -2.19
N GLU A 122 16.04 -27.62 -1.19
CA GLU A 122 17.14 -26.64 -1.29
C GLU A 122 18.20 -27.07 -2.28
N GLN A 123 18.28 -28.36 -2.62
CA GLN A 123 19.18 -28.87 -3.64
C GLN A 123 18.56 -28.90 -5.04
N SER A 124 17.27 -28.55 -5.17
CA SER A 124 16.57 -28.57 -6.45
C SER A 124 17.04 -27.43 -7.36
N LYS A 125 17.18 -27.70 -8.66
CA LYS A 125 17.57 -26.67 -9.66
C LYS A 125 16.70 -25.42 -9.60
N GLU A 126 15.41 -25.58 -9.31
CA GLU A 126 14.48 -24.44 -9.22
C GLU A 126 14.77 -23.55 -8.01
N TYR A 127 15.16 -24.12 -6.87
CA TYR A 127 15.57 -23.33 -5.71
C TYR A 127 16.79 -22.46 -6.02
N TRP A 128 17.82 -23.06 -6.63
CA TRP A 128 19.04 -22.35 -7.01
C TRP A 128 18.74 -21.26 -8.06
N ARG A 129 17.90 -21.56 -9.05
CA ARG A 129 17.47 -20.58 -10.05
C ARG A 129 16.84 -19.34 -9.40
N TRP A 130 15.84 -19.51 -8.54
CA TRP A 130 15.20 -18.38 -7.85
C TRP A 130 16.16 -17.62 -6.95
N ARG A 131 17.02 -18.33 -6.22
CA ARG A 131 18.00 -17.71 -5.34
C ARG A 131 18.95 -16.82 -6.13
N ASP A 132 19.54 -17.36 -7.20
CA ASP A 132 20.56 -16.67 -7.99
C ASP A 132 19.94 -15.45 -8.69
N VAL A 133 18.72 -15.59 -9.22
CA VAL A 133 17.96 -14.49 -9.80
C VAL A 133 17.66 -13.39 -8.78
N ILE A 134 17.20 -13.73 -7.57
CA ILE A 134 16.88 -12.75 -6.53
C ILE A 134 18.15 -12.01 -6.07
N ILE A 135 19.26 -12.73 -5.88
CA ILE A 135 20.53 -12.13 -5.44
C ILE A 135 21.10 -11.24 -6.55
N TYR A 136 21.11 -11.71 -7.80
CA TYR A 136 21.62 -10.94 -8.93
C TYR A 136 20.82 -9.64 -9.15
N ASN A 137 19.49 -9.74 -9.10
CA ASN A 137 18.63 -8.57 -9.30
C ASN A 137 18.61 -7.62 -8.09
N GLU A 138 19.06 -8.04 -6.90
CA GLU A 138 19.08 -7.18 -5.72
C GLU A 138 19.98 -5.95 -5.95
N GLU A 139 21.18 -6.16 -6.50
CA GLU A 139 22.12 -5.07 -6.81
C GLU A 139 21.54 -4.13 -7.87
N ILE A 140 20.97 -4.70 -8.94
CA ILE A 140 20.35 -3.93 -10.04
C ILE A 140 19.16 -3.11 -9.51
N LEU A 141 18.32 -3.70 -8.65
CA LEU A 141 17.17 -3.01 -8.06
C LEU A 141 17.63 -1.86 -7.15
N LEU A 142 18.66 -2.06 -6.34
CA LEU A 142 19.20 -1.00 -5.48
C LEU A 142 19.74 0.19 -6.29
N GLU A 143 20.50 -0.08 -7.34
CA GLU A 143 21.00 0.94 -8.26
C GLU A 143 19.84 1.66 -8.98
N ALA A 144 18.86 0.90 -9.48
CA ALA A 144 17.67 1.42 -10.12
C ALA A 144 16.87 2.35 -9.19
N LEU A 145 16.85 2.07 -7.89
CA LEU A 145 16.21 2.89 -6.86
C LEU A 145 17.10 4.02 -6.34
N CYS A 146 18.30 4.23 -6.88
CA CYS A 146 19.28 5.19 -6.35
C CYS A 146 19.53 5.02 -4.84
N PHE A 147 19.37 3.81 -4.30
CA PHE A 147 19.39 3.56 -2.85
C PHE A 147 18.38 4.38 -2.03
N ASP A 148 17.39 5.01 -2.67
CA ASP A 148 16.29 5.68 -1.99
C ASP A 148 15.17 4.68 -1.69
N LEU A 149 15.32 4.04 -0.53
CA LEU A 149 14.42 3.02 -0.02
C LEU A 149 13.33 3.59 0.89
N THR A 150 13.30 4.90 1.12
CA THR A 150 12.32 5.53 2.02
C THR A 150 11.01 5.75 1.28
N ILE A 151 9.95 5.07 1.71
CA ILE A 151 8.62 5.18 1.12
C ILE A 151 7.66 5.83 2.10
N ASP A 152 7.04 6.92 1.68
CA ASP A 152 5.89 7.49 2.36
C ASP A 152 4.62 6.80 1.87
N HIS A 153 3.78 6.35 2.81
CA HIS A 153 2.55 5.66 2.49
C HIS A 153 1.31 6.49 2.82
N PRO A 154 0.23 6.39 2.02
CA PRO A 154 -1.00 7.17 2.19
C PRO A 154 -1.78 6.86 3.48
N TYR A 155 -1.47 5.76 4.18
CA TYR A 155 -2.22 5.32 5.35
C TYR A 155 -2.27 6.36 6.49
N LYS A 156 -1.16 7.07 6.73
CA LYS A 156 -1.09 8.08 7.80
C LYS A 156 -1.99 9.28 7.48
N ASP A 157 -1.92 9.77 6.25
CA ASP A 157 -2.75 10.89 5.79
C ASP A 157 -4.23 10.52 5.77
N LEU A 158 -4.56 9.30 5.33
CA LEU A 158 -5.94 8.82 5.34
C LEU A 158 -6.55 8.82 6.75
N LEU A 159 -5.82 8.30 7.74
CA LEU A 159 -6.27 8.31 9.13
C LEU A 159 -6.45 9.73 9.67
N ARG A 160 -5.55 10.64 9.28
CA ARG A 160 -5.66 12.07 9.63
C ARG A 160 -6.93 12.69 9.04
N TYR A 161 -7.26 12.39 7.78
CA TYR A 161 -8.46 12.93 7.12
C TYR A 161 -9.75 12.40 7.75
N ILE A 162 -9.85 11.09 7.98
CA ILE A 162 -11.01 10.47 8.64
C ILE A 162 -11.20 11.06 10.04
N LYS A 163 -10.11 11.25 10.80
CA LYS A 163 -10.18 11.82 12.15
C LYS A 163 -10.62 13.29 12.13
N HIS A 164 -10.16 14.06 11.15
CA HIS A 164 -10.39 15.50 11.12
C HIS A 164 -11.75 15.88 10.52
N PHE A 165 -12.13 15.25 9.41
CA PHE A 165 -13.35 15.58 8.66
C PHE A 165 -14.52 14.63 8.98
N GLY A 166 -14.27 13.58 9.75
CA GLY A 166 -15.26 12.55 10.04
C GLY A 166 -15.27 11.44 9.00
N GLY A 167 -16.24 10.55 9.13
CA GLY A 167 -16.34 9.32 8.35
C GLY A 167 -16.65 8.15 9.27
N GLU A 168 -17.75 7.46 8.99
CA GLU A 168 -18.12 6.30 9.78
C GLU A 168 -17.13 5.14 9.56
N GLN A 169 -17.24 4.10 10.38
CA GLN A 169 -16.40 2.90 10.26
C GLN A 169 -16.45 2.29 8.86
N ASN A 170 -17.60 2.38 8.18
CA ASN A 170 -17.75 1.87 6.81
C ASN A 170 -16.95 2.71 5.79
N THR A 171 -16.97 4.04 5.93
CA THR A 171 -16.16 4.96 5.12
C THR A 171 -14.67 4.67 5.30
N ALA A 172 -14.23 4.52 6.54
CA ALA A 172 -12.84 4.21 6.87
C ALA A 172 -12.38 2.89 6.24
N LYS A 173 -13.20 1.83 6.35
CA LYS A 173 -12.93 0.53 5.73
C LYS A 173 -12.87 0.62 4.21
N SER A 174 -13.82 1.32 3.59
CA SER A 174 -13.87 1.50 2.14
C SER A 174 -12.64 2.26 1.62
N ALA A 175 -12.27 3.35 2.29
CA ALA A 175 -11.08 4.13 1.92
C ALA A 175 -9.79 3.34 2.15
N TRP A 176 -9.69 2.55 3.23
CA TRP A 176 -8.53 1.71 3.48
C TRP A 176 -8.34 0.63 2.41
N ALA A 177 -9.44 -0.02 1.98
CA ALA A 177 -9.42 -0.97 0.88
C ALA A 177 -8.97 -0.32 -0.43
N PHE A 178 -9.48 0.89 -0.73
CA PHE A 178 -9.06 1.67 -1.90
C PHE A 178 -7.54 1.93 -1.90
N VAL A 179 -6.97 2.34 -0.76
CA VAL A 179 -5.52 2.52 -0.63
C VAL A 179 -4.77 1.20 -0.92
N ASN A 180 -5.23 0.08 -0.38
CA ASN A 180 -4.59 -1.21 -0.60
C ASN A 180 -4.63 -1.65 -2.06
N ASP A 181 -5.71 -1.35 -2.77
CA ASP A 181 -5.84 -1.67 -4.18
C ASP A 181 -5.06 -0.70 -5.09
N SER A 182 -4.85 0.55 -4.65
CA SER A 182 -4.13 1.56 -5.44
C SER A 182 -2.73 1.13 -5.85
N ILE A 183 -2.06 0.29 -5.05
CA ILE A 183 -0.72 -0.23 -5.34
C ILE A 183 -0.69 -1.12 -6.59
N ARG A 184 -1.84 -1.64 -7.05
CA ARG A 184 -1.98 -2.44 -8.27
C ARG A 184 -1.87 -1.60 -9.54
N THR A 185 -1.97 -0.28 -9.42
CA THR A 185 -1.84 0.69 -10.50
C THR A 185 -0.52 1.45 -10.37
N ALA A 186 -0.15 2.23 -11.39
CA ALA A 186 1.01 3.11 -11.35
C ALA A 186 0.79 4.41 -10.55
N ILE A 187 -0.38 4.60 -9.91
CA ILE A 187 -0.67 5.80 -9.09
C ILE A 187 0.45 6.15 -8.09
N PRO A 188 1.10 5.19 -7.37
CA PRO A 188 2.14 5.52 -6.39
C PRO A 188 3.40 6.20 -6.94
N VAL A 189 3.60 6.20 -8.27
CA VAL A 189 4.70 6.93 -8.93
C VAL A 189 4.22 8.15 -9.71
N ILE A 190 2.91 8.41 -9.76
CA ILE A 190 2.32 9.58 -10.44
C ILE A 190 1.85 10.61 -9.41
N TYR A 191 1.27 10.16 -8.29
CA TYR A 191 0.69 11.02 -7.26
C TYR A 191 1.36 10.83 -5.91
N GLN A 192 1.39 11.91 -5.15
CA GLN A 192 1.91 11.89 -3.77
C GLN A 192 0.95 11.14 -2.83
N PRO A 193 1.46 10.51 -1.75
CA PRO A 193 0.66 9.74 -0.79
C PRO A 193 -0.54 10.50 -0.24
N HIS A 194 -0.38 11.79 0.09
CA HIS A 194 -1.45 12.61 0.64
C HIS A 194 -2.62 12.81 -0.34
N ILE A 195 -2.36 12.80 -1.66
CA ILE A 195 -3.38 12.89 -2.73
C ILE A 195 -4.09 11.55 -2.87
N ILE A 196 -3.34 10.44 -2.86
CA ILE A 196 -3.91 9.08 -2.90
C ILE A 196 -4.83 8.85 -1.70
N ALA A 197 -4.41 9.30 -0.51
CA ALA A 197 -5.22 9.26 0.70
C ALA A 197 -6.49 10.11 0.60
N ALA A 198 -6.42 11.28 -0.02
CA ALA A 198 -7.57 12.15 -0.24
C ALA A 198 -8.56 11.53 -1.23
N ALA A 199 -8.07 10.95 -2.33
CA ALA A 199 -8.90 10.20 -3.28
C ALA A 199 -9.57 8.98 -2.64
N ALA A 200 -8.84 8.25 -1.80
CA ALA A 200 -9.41 7.13 -1.05
C ALA A 200 -10.51 7.57 -0.09
N PHE A 201 -10.30 8.69 0.62
CA PHE A 201 -11.28 9.27 1.53
C PHE A 201 -12.52 9.77 0.76
N TYR A 202 -12.32 10.50 -0.34
CA TYR A 202 -13.38 10.97 -1.23
C TYR A 202 -14.22 9.80 -1.78
N PHE A 203 -13.57 8.76 -2.29
CA PHE A 203 -14.23 7.56 -2.80
C PHE A 203 -15.02 6.85 -1.71
N GLY A 204 -14.40 6.62 -0.55
CA GLY A 204 -15.05 5.98 0.59
C GLY A 204 -16.27 6.76 1.07
N ALA A 205 -16.16 8.08 1.16
CA ALA A 205 -17.25 8.95 1.60
C ALA A 205 -18.43 8.90 0.63
N LYS A 206 -18.15 8.96 -0.68
CA LYS A 206 -19.16 8.86 -1.74
C LYS A 206 -19.81 7.47 -1.77
N HIS A 207 -19.03 6.41 -1.65
CA HIS A 207 -19.51 5.03 -1.66
C HIS A 207 -20.46 4.71 -0.50
N THR A 208 -20.22 5.31 0.68
CA THR A 208 -21.07 5.11 1.86
C THR A 208 -22.08 6.22 2.09
N SER A 209 -22.21 7.18 1.17
CA SER A 209 -23.03 8.39 1.35
C SER A 209 -22.77 9.10 2.69
N ALA A 210 -21.51 9.12 3.13
CA ALA A 210 -21.15 9.68 4.42
C ALA A 210 -21.21 11.21 4.39
N VAL A 211 -21.71 11.79 5.48
CA VAL A 211 -21.65 13.23 5.70
C VAL A 211 -20.23 13.58 6.13
N ILE A 212 -19.53 14.35 5.30
CA ILE A 212 -18.20 14.87 5.61
C ILE A 212 -18.34 16.27 6.19
N ASN A 213 -17.69 16.52 7.31
CA ASN A 213 -17.74 17.83 7.96
C ASN A 213 -16.99 18.85 7.11
N SER A 214 -17.69 19.88 6.62
CA SER A 214 -17.07 21.09 6.09
C SER A 214 -16.69 22.02 7.24
N VAL A 215 -15.58 22.75 7.09
CA VAL A 215 -15.18 23.79 8.05
C VAL A 215 -15.48 25.15 7.42
N GLY A 216 -16.54 25.79 7.89
CA GLY A 216 -17.03 27.04 7.31
C GLY A 216 -17.58 26.86 5.89
N ASN A 217 -17.28 27.82 5.01
CA ASN A 217 -17.70 27.80 3.59
C ASN A 217 -16.73 27.06 2.65
N LYS A 218 -15.65 26.47 3.18
CA LYS A 218 -14.65 25.76 2.38
C LYS A 218 -14.93 24.26 2.37
N SER A 219 -14.72 23.65 1.21
CA SER A 219 -14.73 22.19 1.10
C SER A 219 -13.49 21.57 1.74
N TRP A 220 -13.59 20.31 2.16
CA TRP A 220 -12.52 19.67 2.94
C TRP A 220 -11.19 19.53 2.16
N TRP A 221 -11.25 19.35 0.84
CA TRP A 221 -10.05 19.29 -0.02
C TRP A 221 -9.33 20.65 -0.13
N GLU A 222 -10.07 21.77 -0.05
CA GLU A 222 -9.49 23.12 -0.02
C GLU A 222 -8.75 23.38 1.30
N ILE A 223 -9.24 22.80 2.41
CA ILE A 223 -8.61 22.93 3.73
C ILE A 223 -7.27 22.21 3.78
N ILE A 224 -7.16 21.04 3.12
CA ILE A 224 -5.91 20.30 2.99
C ILE A 224 -5.04 20.77 1.80
N ASN A 225 -5.51 21.78 1.05
CA ASN A 225 -4.81 22.37 -0.09
C ASN A 225 -4.47 21.34 -1.19
N ILE A 226 -5.45 20.53 -1.58
CA ILE A 226 -5.35 19.57 -2.69
C ILE A 226 -6.34 19.98 -3.79
N ASP A 227 -5.90 19.92 -5.05
CA ASP A 227 -6.78 20.14 -6.19
C ASP A 227 -7.78 18.98 -6.34
N ILE A 228 -9.06 19.32 -6.47
CA ILE A 228 -10.12 18.35 -6.71
C ILE A 228 -9.89 17.56 -8.00
N ASN A 229 -9.26 18.17 -9.01
CA ASN A 229 -8.95 17.48 -10.27
C ASN A 229 -7.99 16.31 -10.06
N GLU A 230 -7.01 16.44 -9.15
CA GLU A 230 -6.09 15.34 -8.82
C GLU A 230 -6.81 14.20 -8.10
N ILE A 231 -7.72 14.53 -7.18
CA ILE A 231 -8.57 13.55 -6.48
C ILE A 231 -9.44 12.79 -7.48
N GLU A 232 -10.14 13.52 -8.37
CA GLU A 232 -11.01 12.92 -9.38
C GLU A 232 -10.23 12.03 -10.35
N ASP A 233 -9.04 12.44 -10.77
CA ASP A 233 -8.23 11.66 -11.69
C ASP A 233 -7.73 10.36 -11.06
N VAL A 234 -7.31 10.37 -9.78
CA VAL A 234 -6.98 9.13 -9.05
C VAL A 234 -8.21 8.23 -8.95
N CYS A 235 -9.39 8.79 -8.65
CA CYS A 235 -10.62 8.03 -8.61
C CYS A 235 -10.99 7.42 -9.97
N LYS A 236 -10.81 8.14 -11.09
CA LYS A 236 -11.04 7.61 -12.44
C LYS A 236 -10.16 6.40 -12.74
N ILE A 237 -8.86 6.50 -12.47
CA ILE A 237 -7.92 5.37 -12.66
C ILE A 237 -8.35 4.16 -11.83
N MET A 238 -8.76 4.37 -10.59
CA MET A 238 -9.21 3.29 -9.71
C MET A 238 -10.55 2.69 -10.12
N THR A 239 -11.48 3.50 -10.62
CA THR A 239 -12.73 2.99 -11.20
C THR A 239 -12.45 2.09 -12.40
N SER A 240 -11.56 2.50 -13.32
CA SER A 240 -11.15 1.67 -14.46
C SER A 240 -10.49 0.35 -14.01
N LEU A 241 -9.69 0.37 -12.93
CA LEU A 241 -9.17 -0.85 -12.33
C LEU A 241 -10.31 -1.77 -11.87
N TYR A 242 -11.28 -1.25 -11.13
CA TYR A 242 -12.39 -2.04 -10.62
C TYR A 242 -13.31 -2.60 -11.70
N GLU A 243 -13.53 -1.85 -12.79
CA GLU A 243 -14.29 -2.31 -13.97
C GLU A 243 -13.56 -3.43 -14.73
N SER A 244 -12.22 -3.40 -14.75
CA SER A 244 -11.40 -4.40 -15.43
C SER A 244 -11.37 -5.77 -14.72
N ILE A 245 -11.80 -5.85 -13.46
CA ILE A 245 -11.81 -7.10 -12.69
C ILE A 245 -13.10 -7.84 -13.05
N PRO A 246 -13.04 -8.97 -13.80
CA PRO A 246 -14.24 -9.71 -14.15
C PRO A 246 -14.92 -10.20 -12.87
N ILE A 247 -16.17 -9.79 -12.67
CA ILE A 247 -17.04 -10.32 -11.62
C ILE A 247 -17.12 -11.83 -11.87
N ARG A 248 -16.59 -12.65 -10.96
CA ARG A 248 -16.83 -14.10 -11.01
C ARG A 248 -18.32 -14.33 -10.85
N GLY A 249 -19.02 -14.53 -11.96
CA GLY A 249 -20.46 -14.78 -12.02
C GLY A 249 -21.19 -13.69 -12.82
N SER A 250 -21.92 -14.11 -13.83
CA SER A 250 -22.77 -13.34 -14.75
C SER A 250 -23.62 -12.25 -14.10
N ASN A 251 -23.61 -11.05 -14.72
CA ASN A 251 -24.51 -9.89 -14.60
C ASN A 251 -25.08 -9.53 -13.22
N PRO A 252 -24.72 -8.37 -12.64
CA PRO A 252 -25.52 -7.79 -11.58
C PRO A 252 -26.68 -6.99 -12.19
N THR A 253 -27.85 -7.62 -12.33
CA THR A 253 -29.06 -6.89 -11.96
C THR A 253 -28.88 -6.56 -10.49
N PHE A 254 -28.84 -5.27 -10.14
CA PHE A 254 -28.78 -4.85 -8.74
C PHE A 254 -30.05 -5.35 -8.04
N GLN A 255 -29.92 -6.48 -7.34
CA GLN A 255 -30.85 -6.90 -6.31
C GLN A 255 -30.06 -7.38 -5.08
N PRO A 256 -30.39 -6.85 -3.90
CA PRO A 256 -29.68 -7.15 -2.66
C PRO A 256 -30.16 -8.51 -2.16
N ASN A 257 -29.31 -9.54 -2.25
CA ASN A 257 -29.33 -10.56 -1.22
C ASN A 257 -28.00 -11.27 -1.05
N ILE A 258 -27.62 -11.32 0.22
CA ILE A 258 -26.36 -11.76 0.80
C ILE A 258 -26.34 -13.29 0.84
N ALA A 259 -25.34 -13.93 0.23
CA ALA A 259 -24.95 -15.30 0.59
C ALA A 259 -23.48 -15.62 0.24
N LYS A 260 -22.62 -15.40 1.24
CA LYS A 260 -21.49 -16.27 1.65
C LYS A 260 -20.51 -16.76 0.58
N ILE A 261 -19.54 -15.91 0.27
CA ILE A 261 -18.14 -16.35 0.12
C ILE A 261 -17.38 -15.76 1.31
N SER A 262 -16.70 -16.61 2.05
CA SER A 262 -16.19 -16.41 3.40
C SER A 262 -15.25 -15.21 3.55
N ALA A 263 -15.84 -14.05 3.84
CA ALA A 263 -15.24 -12.93 4.54
C ALA A 263 -15.25 -13.14 6.06
N GLN A 264 -14.95 -14.37 6.51
CA GLN A 264 -14.83 -14.70 7.93
C GLN A 264 -13.36 -15.01 8.21
N ASN A 265 -12.59 -13.95 8.48
CA ASN A 265 -11.54 -13.87 9.52
C ASN A 265 -10.55 -12.69 9.41
N THR A 266 -10.83 -11.60 8.69
CA THR A 266 -9.86 -10.47 8.60
C THR A 266 -10.36 -9.10 9.05
N CYS A 267 -11.57 -8.97 9.60
CA CYS A 267 -12.02 -7.68 10.13
C CYS A 267 -12.82 -7.83 11.42
N ASN A 268 -12.27 -8.59 12.37
CA ASN A 268 -12.56 -8.39 13.78
C ASN A 268 -11.21 -8.33 14.50
N GLN A 269 -10.98 -7.22 15.19
CA GLN A 269 -9.73 -6.79 15.79
C GLN A 269 -8.74 -6.21 14.77
N LEU A 270 -8.47 -4.90 14.90
CA LEU A 270 -7.15 -4.36 14.59
C LEU A 270 -6.15 -5.35 15.20
N THR A 271 -5.38 -6.03 14.35
CA THR A 271 -4.35 -6.96 14.75
C THR A 271 -3.35 -6.23 15.64
N ASN A 272 -2.68 -6.95 16.55
CA ASN A 272 -1.70 -6.31 17.43
C ASN A 272 -0.61 -5.55 16.66
N GLN A 273 -0.33 -5.91 15.40
CA GLN A 273 0.55 -5.17 14.49
C GLN A 273 -0.04 -3.81 14.03
N GLU A 274 -1.34 -3.73 13.74
CA GLU A 274 -2.04 -2.49 13.37
C GLU A 274 -2.22 -1.54 14.58
N LYS A 275 -2.37 -2.12 15.78
CA LYS A 275 -2.33 -1.38 17.06
C LYS A 275 -0.92 -0.98 17.47
N GLU A 276 0.10 -1.77 17.14
CA GLU A 276 1.51 -1.44 17.34
C GLU A 276 1.97 -0.34 16.40
N LEU A 277 1.49 -0.29 15.15
CA LEU A 277 1.70 0.86 14.27
C LEU A 277 1.10 2.15 14.87
N TYR A 278 -0.06 2.04 15.53
CA TYR A 278 -0.69 3.14 16.29
C TYR A 278 0.06 3.49 17.60
N TYR A 279 0.65 2.52 18.30
CA TYR A 279 1.33 2.70 19.60
C TYR A 279 2.81 3.11 19.46
N ASN A 280 3.56 2.51 18.53
CA ASN A 280 4.99 2.76 18.33
C ASN A 280 5.28 4.10 17.64
N GLN A 281 4.32 4.65 16.87
CA GLN A 281 4.43 6.01 16.30
C GLN A 281 4.35 7.12 17.35
N ASN A 282 3.92 6.82 18.59
CA ASN A 282 3.84 7.78 19.70
C ASN A 282 5.02 7.68 20.69
N LYS A 283 5.97 6.76 20.49
CA LYS A 283 7.27 6.81 21.16
C LYS A 283 8.24 7.60 20.29
N GLY A 284 8.33 8.90 20.54
CA GLY A 284 9.51 9.66 20.13
C GLY A 284 10.76 8.97 20.68
N VAL A 285 11.70 8.66 19.78
CA VAL A 285 13.05 8.26 20.14
C VAL A 285 13.64 9.40 20.99
N LYS A 286 13.87 9.14 22.27
CA LYS A 286 14.62 10.03 23.16
C LYS A 286 16.04 10.14 22.62
N ARG A 287 16.35 11.23 21.90
CA ARG A 287 17.72 11.77 21.90
C ARG A 287 17.93 12.45 23.26
N LYS A 288 19.03 12.10 23.93
CA LYS A 288 19.46 12.75 25.17
C LYS A 288 19.65 14.24 24.91
N SER A 289 18.80 15.08 25.51
CA SER A 289 19.13 16.44 25.89
C SER A 289 18.25 16.83 27.07
N GLU A 290 18.89 17.31 28.12
CA GLU A 290 18.35 17.64 29.44
C GLU A 290 17.26 18.73 29.34
N ASN A 291 16.08 18.47 29.93
CA ASN A 291 15.21 19.45 30.60
C ASN A 291 13.91 18.78 31.08
N SER A 292 14.01 18.05 32.20
CA SER A 292 12.92 17.28 32.80
C SER A 292 12.18 18.09 33.88
N THR A 293 11.17 18.87 33.49
CA THR A 293 10.15 19.34 34.46
C THR A 293 8.78 19.66 33.84
N LEU A 294 8.68 19.80 32.52
CA LEU A 294 7.40 20.01 31.80
C LEU A 294 6.75 18.71 31.27
N GLU A 295 7.52 17.63 31.06
CA GLU A 295 7.01 16.35 30.53
C GLU A 295 6.23 15.51 31.57
N SER A 296 6.54 15.64 32.86
CA SER A 296 5.84 14.90 33.91
C SER A 296 4.35 15.28 33.99
N LYS A 297 4.05 16.59 33.91
CA LYS A 297 2.66 17.11 33.96
C LYS A 297 1.81 16.69 32.76
N LYS A 298 2.38 16.57 31.55
CA LYS A 298 1.66 16.07 30.35
C LYS A 298 1.37 14.56 30.42
N THR A 299 2.24 13.80 31.08
CA THR A 299 2.09 12.35 31.18
C THR A 299 1.01 11.96 32.21
N GLU A 300 0.85 12.74 33.28
CA GLU A 300 -0.22 12.57 34.26
C GLU A 300 -1.60 12.92 33.69
N ASN A 301 -1.70 14.04 32.96
CA ASN A 301 -2.96 14.48 32.35
C ASN A 301 -3.50 13.46 31.32
N ASN A 302 -2.61 12.80 30.56
CA ASN A 302 -3.00 11.76 29.60
C ASN A 302 -3.41 10.44 30.26
N LYS A 303 -2.87 10.12 31.45
CA LYS A 303 -3.31 8.97 32.25
C LYS A 303 -4.70 9.20 32.85
N GLU A 304 -5.00 10.42 33.30
CA GLU A 304 -6.34 10.79 33.77
C GLU A 304 -7.40 10.72 32.66
N ILE A 305 -7.08 11.19 31.45
CA ILE A 305 -7.99 11.09 30.29
C ILE A 305 -8.26 9.63 29.92
N TYR A 306 -7.25 8.75 29.96
CA TYR A 306 -7.42 7.33 29.70
C TYR A 306 -8.28 6.63 30.77
N ASN A 307 -8.11 6.99 32.05
CA ASN A 307 -8.90 6.43 33.14
C ASN A 307 -10.35 6.92 33.13
N ASN A 308 -10.59 8.19 32.77
CA ASN A 308 -11.94 8.73 32.60
C ASN A 308 -12.69 8.02 31.46
N PHE A 309 -12.03 7.77 30.33
CA PHE A 309 -12.62 7.04 29.21
C PHE A 309 -12.95 5.56 29.56
N LYS A 310 -12.12 4.93 30.40
CA LYS A 310 -12.35 3.55 30.88
C LYS A 310 -13.52 3.46 31.86
N ASN A 311 -13.72 4.48 32.69
CA ASN A 311 -14.82 4.54 33.65
C ASN A 311 -16.18 4.82 32.97
N GLU A 312 -16.23 5.67 31.94
CA GLU A 312 -17.46 5.93 31.18
C GLU A 312 -17.99 4.69 30.43
N GLN A 313 -17.10 3.80 29.98
CA GLN A 313 -17.47 2.55 29.31
C GLN A 313 -17.97 1.47 30.27
N ASN A 314 -17.57 1.52 31.54
CA ASN A 314 -18.06 0.60 32.57
C ASN A 314 -19.44 1.03 33.12
N ILE A 315 -19.72 2.33 33.20
CA ILE A 315 -21.03 2.84 33.64
C ILE A 315 -22.14 2.53 32.63
N LYS A 316 -21.83 2.49 31.32
CA LYS A 316 -22.78 2.13 30.27
C LYS A 316 -23.13 0.63 30.21
N LYS A 317 -22.34 -0.24 30.87
CA LYS A 317 -22.60 -1.69 30.94
C LYS A 317 -23.41 -2.13 32.16
N GLN A 318 -23.71 -1.23 33.10
CA GLN A 318 -24.52 -1.53 34.29
C GLN A 318 -25.96 -0.98 34.21
N LYS A 319 -26.36 -0.38 33.07
CA LYS A 319 -27.72 0.15 32.84
C LYS A 319 -28.47 -0.53 31.69
N GLN A 320 -28.14 -1.78 31.38
CA GLN A 320 -28.98 -2.65 30.54
C GLN A 320 -29.41 -3.88 31.34
#